data_AF-A0ABD6EQ61-F1
#
_entry.id   AF-A0ABD6EQ61-F1
#
_cell.length_a   1.000
_cell.length_b   1.000
_cell.length_c   1.000
_cell.angle_alpha   90.00
_cell.angle_beta   90.00
_cell.angle_gamma   90.00
#
_symmetry.space_group_name_H-M   'P 1'
#
loop_
_entity.id
_entity.type
_entity.pdbx_description
1 polymer ?
#
loop_
_entity_poly.entity_id
_entity_poly.type
_entity_poly.pdbx_seq_one_letter_code
_entity_poly.pdbx_strand_id
1 'polypeptide(L)'
;MKMTTCIISVLTKQTTISPVRASTFLASVKARRLPETVHKTKVENMCGAKSPCLNNATCIFDADKKSYSCKCVEGYTNENCSERIEYDPCSTNPCKNGATCSTKANKSNTTYECFCPLGYGGTNCESSE
;
A
#
# COMPACT_ATOMS: atom_id res chain seq x y z
N MET A 1 105.13 44.11 8.89
CA MET A 1 105.36 44.50 7.48
C MET A 1 105.29 43.23 6.63
N LYS A 2 104.61 43.32 5.47
CA LYS A 2 104.34 42.29 4.44
C LYS A 2 102.98 41.58 4.54
N MET A 3 102.01 42.25 3.91
CA MET A 3 100.94 41.68 3.11
C MET A 3 101.42 40.49 2.27
N THR A 4 100.66 39.40 2.30
CA THR A 4 100.51 38.54 1.11
C THR A 4 99.08 38.02 1.04
N THR A 5 98.36 38.55 0.07
CA THR A 5 97.03 38.17 -0.41
C THR A 5 97.00 36.71 -0.86
N CYS A 6 95.92 35.96 -0.59
CA CYS A 6 95.57 34.79 -1.41
C CYS A 6 94.06 34.45 -1.35
N ILE A 7 93.38 34.89 -2.42
CA ILE A 7 92.32 34.21 -3.17
C ILE A 7 90.92 34.06 -2.53
N ILE A 8 90.08 35.02 -2.91
CA ILE A 8 88.62 34.93 -3.01
C ILE A 8 88.28 33.84 -4.03
N SER A 9 87.51 32.82 -3.63
CA SER A 9 86.65 32.01 -4.51
C SER A 9 85.67 31.17 -3.68
N VAL A 10 84.83 31.83 -2.88
CA VAL A 10 83.59 31.18 -2.42
C VAL A 10 82.64 31.21 -3.61
N LEU A 11 82.71 30.18 -4.46
CA LEU A 11 81.69 29.92 -5.46
C LEU A 11 80.40 29.57 -4.72
N THR A 12 79.59 30.58 -4.43
CA THR A 12 78.18 30.42 -4.10
C THR A 12 77.50 29.77 -5.30
N LYS A 13 77.47 28.44 -5.34
CA LYS A 13 76.48 27.72 -6.16
C LYS A 13 75.12 28.01 -5.52
N GLN A 14 74.51 29.11 -5.93
CA GLN A 14 73.08 29.32 -5.85
C GLN A 14 72.43 28.29 -6.79
N THR A 15 72.32 27.05 -6.33
CA THR A 15 71.34 26.12 -6.88
C THR A 15 69.98 26.63 -6.41
N THR A 16 69.32 27.35 -7.31
CA THR A 16 67.90 27.71 -7.22
C THR A 16 67.09 26.43 -7.10
N ILE A 17 66.76 26.02 -5.88
CA ILE A 17 65.75 24.98 -5.62
C ILE A 17 64.40 25.68 -5.77
N SER A 18 63.83 25.59 -6.97
CA SER A 18 62.43 25.94 -7.21
C SER A 18 61.54 25.12 -6.26
N PRO A 19 60.44 25.69 -5.73
CA PRO A 19 59.53 24.91 -4.92
C PRO A 19 58.84 23.88 -5.81
N VAL A 20 59.22 22.61 -5.68
CA VAL A 20 58.46 21.51 -6.28
C VAL A 20 57.13 21.47 -5.54
N ARG A 21 56.08 21.90 -6.23
CA ARG A 21 54.70 21.90 -5.76
C ARG A 21 54.35 20.47 -5.35
N ALA A 22 54.14 20.24 -4.05
CA ALA A 22 53.58 18.99 -3.55
C ALA A 22 52.15 18.87 -4.09
N SER A 23 52.00 18.22 -5.25
CA SER A 23 50.71 17.93 -5.84
C SER A 23 50.04 16.86 -4.98
N THR A 24 49.22 17.30 -4.03
CA THR A 24 48.26 16.45 -3.35
C THR A 24 47.34 15.84 -4.42
N PHE A 25 47.55 14.57 -4.76
CA PHE A 25 46.56 13.78 -5.49
C PHE A 25 45.40 13.47 -4.53
N LEU A 26 44.57 14.48 -4.26
CA LEU A 26 43.22 14.25 -3.78
C LEU A 26 42.47 13.65 -4.96
N ALA A 27 42.46 12.32 -5.04
CA ALA A 27 41.58 11.59 -5.93
C ALA A 27 40.16 12.11 -5.68
N SER A 28 39.67 12.92 -6.61
CA SER A 28 38.28 13.37 -6.60
C SER A 28 37.45 12.15 -6.96
N VAL A 29 37.11 11.31 -5.96
CA VAL A 29 36.02 10.35 -6.09
C VAL A 29 34.79 11.21 -6.27
N LYS A 30 34.46 11.50 -7.52
CA LYS A 30 33.25 12.20 -7.88
C LYS A 30 32.13 11.22 -7.56
N ALA A 31 31.55 11.34 -6.37
CA ALA A 31 30.30 10.72 -6.05
C ALA A 31 29.33 11.13 -7.17
N ARG A 32 29.02 10.19 -8.07
CA ARG A 32 27.96 10.40 -9.03
C ARG A 32 26.70 10.47 -8.18
N ARG A 33 26.18 11.68 -7.98
CA ARG A 33 24.80 11.84 -7.54
C ARG A 33 23.97 11.11 -8.58
N LEU A 34 23.25 10.07 -8.17
CA LEU A 34 22.13 9.57 -8.95
C LEU A 34 21.25 10.78 -9.28
N PRO A 35 20.79 10.94 -10.53
CA PRO A 35 19.88 12.02 -10.85
C PRO A 35 18.66 11.90 -9.94
N GLU A 36 18.30 12.98 -9.24
CA GLU A 36 17.03 13.10 -8.49
C GLU A 36 15.81 13.15 -9.44
N THR A 37 15.89 12.43 -10.56
CA THR A 37 14.78 12.17 -11.48
C THR A 37 14.38 10.70 -11.37
N VAL A 38 14.25 10.19 -10.15
CA VAL A 38 13.10 9.30 -9.93
C VAL A 38 11.93 10.25 -10.12
N HIS A 39 11.25 10.17 -11.26
CA HIS A 39 9.94 10.79 -11.36
C HIS A 39 9.16 10.31 -10.14
N LYS A 40 9.00 11.18 -9.13
CA LYS A 40 7.87 11.12 -8.21
C LYS A 40 6.66 11.29 -9.11
N THR A 41 6.31 10.21 -9.79
CA THR A 41 5.07 10.09 -10.51
C THR A 41 4.06 10.31 -9.42
N LYS A 42 3.37 11.45 -9.44
CA LYS A 42 2.36 11.77 -8.44
C LYS A 42 1.31 10.67 -8.54
N VAL A 43 1.40 9.67 -7.66
CA VAL A 43 0.45 8.57 -7.62
C VAL A 43 -0.80 9.17 -6.99
N GLU A 44 -1.83 9.36 -7.80
CA GLU A 44 -3.07 9.98 -7.34
C GLU A 44 -3.77 9.05 -6.35
N ASN A 45 -4.03 9.53 -5.14
CA ASN A 45 -4.76 8.77 -4.14
C ASN A 45 -6.20 8.57 -4.61
N MET A 46 -6.51 7.33 -5.02
CA MET A 46 -7.85 6.94 -5.47
C MET A 46 -8.87 6.94 -4.32
N CYS A 47 -8.44 6.93 -3.06
CA CYS A 47 -9.28 7.10 -1.87
C CYS A 47 -9.42 8.57 -1.43
N GLY A 48 -9.29 9.52 -2.37
CA GLY A 48 -9.37 10.96 -2.10
C GLY A 48 -10.79 11.45 -1.77
N ALA A 49 -11.08 12.72 -2.09
CA ALA A 49 -12.34 13.39 -1.75
C ALA A 49 -13.61 12.72 -2.32
N LYS A 50 -13.46 11.92 -3.40
CA LYS A 50 -14.50 11.05 -3.95
C LYS A 50 -14.01 9.61 -3.89
N SER A 51 -14.05 9.00 -2.71
CA SER A 51 -13.71 7.58 -2.55
C SER A 51 -14.64 6.72 -3.42
N PRO A 52 -14.10 5.70 -4.14
CA PRO A 52 -14.90 4.77 -4.94
C PRO A 52 -15.74 3.83 -4.06
N CYS A 53 -15.31 3.60 -2.82
CA CYS A 53 -16.00 2.72 -1.88
C CYS A 53 -17.29 3.37 -1.34
N LEU A 54 -18.41 2.66 -1.45
CA LEU A 54 -19.74 3.10 -1.06
C LEU A 54 -20.17 2.47 0.29
N ASN A 55 -21.34 2.88 0.79
CA ASN A 55 -22.00 2.28 1.97
C ASN A 55 -21.09 2.15 3.20
N ASN A 56 -20.35 3.21 3.51
CA ASN A 56 -19.41 3.28 4.65
C ASN A 56 -18.26 2.26 4.60
N ALA A 57 -17.95 1.70 3.43
CA ALA A 57 -16.80 0.83 3.24
C ALA A 57 -15.47 1.59 3.43
N THR A 58 -14.43 0.87 3.87
CA THR A 58 -13.10 1.43 4.04
C THR A 58 -12.31 1.34 2.75
N CYS A 59 -11.86 2.48 2.22
CA CYS A 59 -11.00 2.52 1.03
C CYS A 59 -9.52 2.34 1.39
N ILE A 60 -8.86 1.41 0.71
CA ILE A 60 -7.44 1.09 0.89
C ILE A 60 -6.72 1.38 -0.43
N PHE A 61 -5.83 2.35 -0.42
CA PHE A 61 -5.05 2.75 -1.59
C PHE A 61 -3.68 2.06 -1.60
N ASP A 62 -3.34 1.40 -2.70
CA ASP A 62 -2.03 0.78 -2.96
C ASP A 62 -1.28 1.64 -3.98
N ALA A 63 -0.33 2.44 -3.49
CA ALA A 63 0.41 3.40 -4.31
C ALA A 63 1.40 2.71 -5.27
N ASP A 64 1.90 1.53 -4.91
CA ASP A 64 2.87 0.77 -5.72
C ASP A 64 2.19 0.15 -6.94
N LYS A 65 0.97 -0.37 -6.75
CA LYS A 65 0.14 -0.95 -7.82
C LYS A 65 -0.71 0.08 -8.55
N LYS A 66 -0.74 1.33 -8.09
CA LYS A 66 -1.63 2.38 -8.61
C LYS A 66 -3.10 1.91 -8.61
N SER A 67 -3.52 1.26 -7.53
CA SER A 67 -4.83 0.63 -7.41
C SER A 67 -5.49 0.94 -6.07
N TYR A 68 -6.77 0.63 -5.95
CA TYR A 68 -7.50 0.67 -4.68
C TYR A 68 -8.17 -0.68 -4.42
N SER A 69 -8.60 -0.87 -3.18
CA SER A 69 -9.51 -1.94 -2.79
C SER A 69 -10.48 -1.41 -1.74
N CYS A 70 -11.70 -1.91 -1.75
CA CYS A 70 -12.70 -1.58 -0.75
C CYS A 70 -12.86 -2.73 0.23
N LYS A 71 -12.69 -2.44 1.52
CA LYS A 71 -13.11 -3.35 2.60
C LYS A 71 -14.57 -3.05 2.91
N CYS A 72 -15.46 -3.89 2.38
CA CYS A 72 -16.89 -3.75 2.58
C CYS A 72 -17.29 -3.97 4.04
N VAL A 73 -18.32 -3.24 4.46
CA VAL A 73 -19.04 -3.52 5.70
C VAL A 73 -19.90 -4.78 5.52
N GLU A 74 -20.29 -5.40 6.63
CA GLU A 74 -21.14 -6.59 6.61
C GLU A 74 -22.44 -6.34 5.81
N GLY A 75 -22.82 -7.31 4.98
CA GLY A 75 -24.01 -7.21 4.14
C GLY A 75 -23.82 -6.45 2.83
N TYR A 76 -22.61 -6.01 2.47
CA TYR A 76 -22.30 -5.44 1.16
C TYR A 76 -21.20 -6.21 0.43
N THR A 77 -21.27 -6.20 -0.90
CA THR A 77 -20.36 -6.94 -1.79
C THR A 77 -20.07 -6.11 -3.05
N ASN A 78 -19.28 -6.71 -3.95
CA ASN A 78 -18.68 -6.14 -5.16
C ASN A 78 -17.47 -5.23 -4.92
N GLU A 79 -16.82 -4.81 -6.00
CA GLU A 79 -15.56 -4.05 -5.98
C GLU A 79 -15.66 -2.74 -5.17
N ASN A 80 -16.82 -2.08 -5.24
CA ASN A 80 -17.06 -0.77 -4.62
C ASN A 80 -18.01 -0.84 -3.43
N CYS A 81 -18.37 -2.04 -2.98
CA CYS A 81 -19.34 -2.28 -1.92
C CYS A 81 -20.71 -1.65 -2.21
N SER A 82 -21.12 -1.59 -3.47
CA SER A 82 -22.38 -0.93 -3.88
C SER A 82 -23.58 -1.86 -3.76
N GLU A 83 -23.35 -3.17 -3.86
CA GLU A 83 -24.40 -4.18 -3.83
C GLU A 83 -24.61 -4.70 -2.42
N ARG A 84 -25.87 -4.87 -2.03
CA ARG A 84 -26.22 -5.53 -0.79
C ARG A 84 -26.21 -7.04 -1.02
N ILE A 85 -25.64 -7.79 -0.09
CA ILE A 85 -25.69 -9.25 -0.10
C ILE A 85 -27.15 -9.64 0.16
N GLU A 86 -27.82 -10.16 -0.86
CA GLU A 86 -29.12 -10.80 -0.71
C GLU A 86 -28.90 -12.22 -0.17
N TYR A 87 -29.05 -12.37 1.14
CA TYR A 87 -29.09 -13.68 1.76
C TYR A 87 -30.49 -14.29 1.57
N ASP A 88 -30.58 -15.43 0.89
CA ASP A 88 -31.80 -16.23 0.83
C ASP A 88 -31.75 -17.36 1.88
N PRO A 89 -32.41 -17.19 3.04
CA PRO A 89 -32.45 -18.21 4.09
C PRO A 89 -33.17 -19.50 3.68
N CYS A 90 -33.97 -19.49 2.61
CA CYS A 90 -34.60 -20.71 2.09
C CYS A 90 -33.65 -21.57 1.25
N SER A 91 -32.50 -21.05 0.81
CA SER A 91 -31.55 -21.76 -0.05
C SER A 91 -31.00 -23.07 0.56
N THR A 92 -30.92 -23.15 1.90
CA THR A 92 -30.48 -24.35 2.61
C THR A 92 -31.61 -25.33 2.92
N ASN A 93 -32.83 -25.07 2.46
CA ASN A 93 -34.04 -25.86 2.75
C ASN A 93 -34.22 -26.19 4.25
N PRO A 94 -34.39 -25.16 5.11
CA PRO A 94 -34.51 -25.35 6.55
C PRO A 94 -35.79 -26.11 6.94
N CYS A 95 -36.90 -25.87 6.24
CA CYS A 95 -38.20 -26.48 6.50
C CYS A 95 -38.20 -28.00 6.25
N LYS A 96 -38.88 -28.76 7.12
CA LYS A 96 -38.95 -30.22 7.13
C LYS A 96 -40.33 -30.72 6.75
N ASN A 97 -40.45 -32.04 6.59
CA ASN A 97 -41.72 -32.74 6.40
C ASN A 97 -42.59 -32.22 5.25
N GLY A 98 -41.97 -31.75 4.17
CA GLY A 98 -42.69 -31.22 3.00
C GLY A 98 -43.24 -29.80 3.16
N ALA A 99 -42.82 -29.06 4.20
CA ALA A 99 -43.20 -27.68 4.41
C ALA A 99 -42.64 -26.73 3.32
N THR A 100 -43.40 -25.68 3.02
CA THR A 100 -42.98 -24.65 2.05
C THR A 100 -42.19 -23.55 2.76
N CYS A 101 -41.00 -23.20 2.25
CA CYS A 101 -40.19 -22.10 2.76
C CYS A 101 -40.51 -20.78 2.04
N SER A 102 -40.63 -19.68 2.78
CA SER A 102 -40.77 -18.34 2.22
C SER A 102 -39.81 -17.36 2.86
N THR A 103 -39.02 -16.68 2.03
CA THR A 103 -38.09 -15.64 2.47
C THR A 103 -38.82 -14.34 2.78
N LYS A 104 -38.49 -13.75 3.92
CA LYS A 104 -39.03 -12.48 4.43
C LYS A 104 -37.90 -11.46 4.52
N ALA A 105 -37.90 -10.47 3.63
CA ALA A 105 -36.98 -9.35 3.71
C ALA A 105 -37.58 -8.24 4.60
N ASN A 106 -36.88 -7.87 5.66
CA ASN A 106 -37.13 -6.66 6.45
C ASN A 106 -36.05 -5.61 6.17
N LYS A 107 -36.27 -4.36 6.61
CA LYS A 107 -35.38 -3.20 6.34
C LYS A 107 -33.92 -3.41 6.76
N SER A 108 -33.64 -4.35 7.67
CA SER A 108 -32.30 -4.58 8.23
C SER A 108 -31.89 -6.05 8.31
N ASN A 109 -32.77 -7.01 8.00
CA ASN A 109 -32.46 -8.44 8.06
C ASN A 109 -33.36 -9.23 7.09
N THR A 110 -32.84 -10.34 6.56
CA THR A 110 -33.61 -11.29 5.76
C THR A 110 -33.80 -12.58 6.57
N THR A 111 -35.04 -12.96 6.83
CA THR A 111 -35.42 -14.17 7.60
C THR A 111 -36.25 -15.11 6.74
N TYR A 112 -36.64 -16.28 7.26
CA TYR A 112 -37.54 -17.22 6.58
C TYR A 112 -38.74 -17.57 7.46
N GLU A 113 -39.78 -18.10 6.82
CA GLU A 113 -40.97 -18.67 7.44
C GLU A 113 -41.28 -20.02 6.78
N CYS A 114 -41.60 -21.04 7.58
CA CYS A 114 -42.03 -22.35 7.11
C CYS A 114 -43.54 -22.50 7.24
N PHE A 115 -44.21 -22.84 6.14
CA PHE A 115 -45.63 -23.20 6.15
C PHE A 115 -45.78 -24.70 6.37
N CYS A 116 -46.14 -25.08 7.59
CA CYS A 116 -46.24 -26.48 8.00
C CYS A 116 -47.50 -27.16 7.43
N PRO A 117 -47.38 -28.40 6.92
CA PRO A 117 -48.54 -29.23 6.61
C PRO A 117 -49.33 -29.60 7.88
N LEU A 118 -50.58 -30.06 7.68
CA LEU A 118 -51.41 -30.59 8.76
C LEU A 118 -50.69 -31.72 9.53
N GLY A 119 -50.73 -31.64 10.86
CA GLY A 119 -50.08 -32.60 11.76
C GLY A 119 -48.58 -32.37 11.97
N TYR A 120 -48.05 -31.21 11.54
CA TYR A 120 -46.67 -30.80 11.82
C TYR A 120 -46.60 -29.40 12.42
N GLY A 121 -45.63 -29.20 13.31
CA GLY A 121 -45.35 -27.93 13.99
C GLY A 121 -43.86 -27.73 14.28
N GLY A 122 -43.53 -26.60 14.90
CA GLY A 122 -42.15 -26.15 15.13
C GLY A 122 -41.68 -25.10 14.12
N THR A 123 -40.54 -24.47 14.40
CA THR A 123 -40.00 -23.38 13.55
C THR A 123 -39.64 -23.89 12.15
N ASN A 124 -39.21 -25.14 12.05
CA ASN A 124 -38.86 -25.80 10.81
C ASN A 124 -39.87 -26.89 10.43
N CYS A 125 -41.04 -26.94 11.06
CA CYS A 125 -42.03 -28.01 10.88
C CYS A 125 -41.46 -29.41 11.17
N GLU A 126 -40.52 -29.52 12.10
CA GLU A 126 -39.77 -30.73 12.43
C GLU A 126 -40.52 -31.69 13.36
N SER A 127 -41.51 -31.18 14.10
CA SER A 127 -42.28 -31.95 15.07
C SER A 127 -43.62 -32.39 14.48
N SER A 128 -44.07 -33.60 14.79
CA SER A 128 -45.44 -34.04 14.52
C SER A 128 -46.36 -33.61 15.66
N GLU A 129 -47.50 -32.98 15.33
CA GLU A 129 -48.56 -32.55 16.25
C GLU A 129 -49.83 -33.39 16.10
#